data_AF-A0AAV3UJD0-F1
#
_entry.id   AF-A0AAV3UJD0-F1
#
_cell.length_a   1.000
_cell.length_b   1.000
_cell.length_c   1.000
_cell.angle_alpha   90.00
_cell.angle_beta   90.00
_cell.angle_gamma   90.00
#
_symmetry.space_group_name_H-M   'P 1'
#
loop_
_entity.id
_entity.type
_entity.pdbx_description
1 polymer ?
#
loop_
_entity_poly.entity_id
_entity_poly.type
_entity_poly.pdbx_seq_one_letter_code
_entity_poly.pdbx_strand_id
1 'polypeptide(L)'
;MIDDETVRVAVENVTDRYGREIIQAYVSPPEIDGISRPVQELGGFATVEIPAGETNTVDVSLDDLAFRRYDEDEGWVVDAGQYNVGVGRSSHDIRFEVVTTR
;
A
#
# COMPACT_ATOMS: atom_id res chain seq x y z
N MET A 1 -7.21 6.09 5.45
CA MET A 1 -8.47 5.34 5.19
C MET A 1 -8.35 4.66 3.85
N ILE A 2 -8.99 3.51 3.66
CA ILE A 2 -9.07 2.86 2.34
C ILE A 2 -10.52 2.92 1.87
N ASP A 3 -10.73 3.54 0.72
CA ASP A 3 -12.01 3.59 0.00
C ASP A 3 -11.73 3.21 -1.46
N ASP A 4 -12.50 2.30 -2.06
CA ASP A 4 -12.35 1.88 -3.47
C ASP A 4 -10.89 1.69 -3.92
N GLU A 5 -10.15 0.85 -3.20
CA GLU A 5 -8.74 0.51 -3.50
C GLU A 5 -7.77 1.71 -3.43
N THR A 6 -8.19 2.81 -2.82
CA THR A 6 -7.39 4.02 -2.64
C THR A 6 -7.07 4.23 -1.17
N VAL A 7 -5.78 4.28 -0.84
CA VAL A 7 -5.28 4.66 0.48
C VAL A 7 -5.10 6.18 0.54
N ARG A 8 -5.90 6.86 1.36
CA ARG A 8 -5.73 8.31 1.63
C ARG A 8 -4.89 8.56 2.86
N VAL A 9 -3.85 9.40 2.71
CA VAL A 9 -2.81 9.67 3.71
C VAL A 9 -2.54 11.16 3.83
N ALA A 10 -2.55 11.69 5.06
CA ALA A 10 -2.05 13.04 5.34
C ALA A 10 -0.57 12.96 5.70
N VAL A 11 0.24 13.84 5.10
CA VAL A 11 1.70 13.89 5.27
C VAL A 11 2.09 15.30 5.66
N GLU A 12 2.75 15.43 6.81
CA GLU A 12 3.26 16.70 7.33
C GLU A 12 4.77 16.82 7.09
N ASN A 13 5.20 17.95 6.55
CA ASN A 13 6.60 18.32 6.48
C ASN A 13 6.97 19.21 7.68
N VAL A 14 7.55 18.61 8.70
CA VAL A 14 7.96 19.28 9.95
C VAL A 14 9.28 20.06 9.84
N THR A 15 9.84 20.22 8.64
CA THR A 15 11.12 20.90 8.40
C THR A 15 10.95 22.33 7.91
N ASP A 16 12.05 23.10 7.89
CA ASP A 16 12.12 24.47 7.38
C ASP A 16 12.40 24.55 5.87
N ARG A 17 12.33 23.41 5.16
CA ARG A 17 12.61 23.30 3.72
C ARG A 17 11.48 22.64 2.99
N TYR A 18 11.38 22.96 1.70
CA TYR A 18 10.52 22.22 0.78
C TYR A 18 10.94 20.75 0.71
N GLY A 19 9.96 19.85 0.74
CA GLY A 19 10.15 18.41 0.68
C GLY A 19 9.36 17.75 -0.44
N ARG A 20 9.91 16.65 -0.96
CA ARG A 20 9.20 15.70 -1.83
C ARG A 20 9.38 14.31 -1.24
N GLU A 21 8.28 13.58 -1.11
CA GLU A 21 8.25 12.24 -0.53
C GLU A 21 7.50 11.28 -1.45
N ILE A 22 7.87 9.99 -1.44
CA ILE A 22 7.15 8.94 -2.15
C ILE A 22 6.45 8.07 -1.11
N ILE A 23 5.12 8.15 -1.06
CA ILE A 23 4.31 7.29 -0.20
C ILE A 23 4.08 5.97 -0.92
N GLN A 24 4.39 4.87 -0.24
CA GLN A 24 4.33 3.52 -0.78
C GLN A 24 3.30 2.70 0.01
N ALA A 25 2.44 1.98 -0.70
CA ALA A 25 1.48 1.05 -0.12
C ALA A 25 1.86 -0.39 -0.51
N TYR A 26 1.92 -1.26 0.48
CA TYR A 26 2.32 -2.65 0.38
C TYR A 26 1.17 -3.55 0.80
N VAL A 27 0.90 -4.57 0.00
CA VAL A 27 -0.18 -5.55 0.26
C VAL A 27 0.45 -6.86 0.72
N SER A 28 0.02 -7.34 1.87
CA SER A 28 0.37 -8.65 2.42
C SER A 28 -0.84 -9.57 2.27
N PRO A 29 -0.73 -10.69 1.55
CA PRO A 29 -1.83 -11.61 1.32
C PRO A 29 -2.12 -12.49 2.56
N PRO A 30 -3.30 -13.14 2.60
CA PRO A 30 -3.57 -14.17 3.61
C PRO A 30 -2.60 -15.35 3.46
N GLU A 31 -2.27 -16.00 4.58
CA GLU A 31 -1.51 -17.26 4.56
C GLU A 31 -2.45 -18.40 4.13
N ILE A 32 -2.03 -19.16 3.10
CA ILE A 32 -2.77 -20.32 2.60
C ILE A 32 -1.83 -21.51 2.52
N ASP A 33 -2.23 -22.63 3.12
CA ASP A 33 -1.46 -23.87 3.13
C ASP A 33 -1.12 -24.33 1.70
N GLY A 34 0.17 -24.57 1.46
CA GLY A 34 0.66 -25.03 0.16
C GLY A 34 0.89 -23.92 -0.88
N ILE A 35 0.56 -22.66 -0.57
CA ILE A 35 0.78 -21.52 -1.46
C ILE A 35 1.90 -20.63 -0.91
N SER A 36 2.97 -20.49 -1.69
CA SER A 36 4.08 -19.57 -1.36
C SER A 36 3.85 -18.21 -2.03
N ARG A 37 3.75 -17.14 -1.24
CA ARG A 37 3.65 -15.75 -1.72
C ARG A 37 4.71 -14.87 -1.06
N PRO A 38 5.06 -13.73 -1.68
CA PRO A 38 5.85 -12.71 -1.00
C PRO A 38 5.16 -12.26 0.29
N VAL A 39 5.96 -11.96 1.32
CA VAL A 39 5.44 -11.46 2.61
C VAL A 39 4.65 -10.16 2.41
N GLN A 40 5.10 -9.32 1.48
CA GLN A 40 4.40 -8.12 1.05
C GLN A 40 4.81 -7.76 -0.38
N GLU A 41 3.89 -7.18 -1.15
CA GLU A 41 4.10 -6.74 -2.53
C GLU A 41 3.78 -5.24 -2.63
N LEU A 42 4.55 -4.47 -3.42
CA LEU A 42 4.22 -3.06 -3.64
C LEU A 42 2.92 -2.98 -4.43
N GLY A 43 1.85 -2.52 -3.78
CA GLY A 43 0.52 -2.40 -4.36
C GLY A 43 0.27 -1.05 -5.02
N GLY A 44 1.03 -0.02 -4.67
CA GLY A 44 0.91 1.30 -5.28
C GLY A 44 1.83 2.33 -4.64
N PHE A 45 2.02 3.46 -5.30
CA PHE A 45 2.77 4.59 -4.74
C PHE A 45 2.28 5.93 -5.30
N ALA A 46 2.48 7.00 -4.53
CA ALA A 46 2.21 8.36 -4.98
C ALA A 46 3.32 9.30 -4.51
N THR A 47 3.63 10.28 -5.33
CA THR A 47 4.55 11.36 -4.96
C THR A 47 3.75 12.51 -4.35
N VAL A 48 4.24 13.06 -3.25
CA VAL A 48 3.69 14.25 -2.63
C VAL A 48 4.79 15.30 -2.46
N GLU A 49 4.47 16.51 -2.86
CA GLU A 49 5.31 17.69 -2.67
C GLU A 49 4.70 18.52 -1.55
N ILE A 50 5.52 18.92 -0.57
CA ILE A 50 5.04 19.51 0.68
C ILE A 50 5.97 20.67 1.06
N PRO A 51 5.49 21.92 1.00
CA PRO A 51 6.25 23.07 1.49
C PRO A 51 6.64 22.94 2.96
N ALA A 52 7.59 23.78 3.40
CA ALA A 52 8.07 23.80 4.77
C ALA A 52 6.92 24.07 5.75
N GLY A 53 6.75 23.22 6.77
CA GLY A 53 5.73 23.36 7.81
C GLY A 53 4.29 23.04 7.37
N GLU A 54 4.09 22.55 6.14
CA GLU A 54 2.75 22.26 5.62
C GLU A 54 2.37 20.78 5.73
N THR A 55 1.06 20.52 5.60
CA THR A 55 0.50 19.18 5.51
C THR A 55 -0.28 19.05 4.21
N ASN A 56 0.02 18.00 3.44
CA ASN A 56 -0.73 17.66 2.23
C ASN A 56 -1.31 16.25 2.34
N THR A 57 -2.49 16.07 1.75
CA THR A 57 -3.13 14.77 1.63
C THR A 57 -2.81 14.18 0.26
N VAL A 58 -2.42 12.92 0.22
CA VAL A 58 -2.16 12.16 -0.99
C VAL A 58 -2.98 10.88 -1.01
N ASP A 59 -3.49 10.56 -2.19
CA ASP A 59 -4.23 9.34 -2.48
C ASP A 59 -3.29 8.38 -3.22
N VAL A 60 -3.12 7.17 -2.68
CA VAL A 60 -2.37 6.08 -3.29
C VAL A 60 -3.36 5.05 -3.80
N SER A 61 -3.54 4.97 -5.11
CA SER A 61 -4.32 3.90 -5.74
C SER A 61 -3.54 2.59 -5.68
N LEU A 62 -4.20 1.53 -5.24
CA LEU A 62 -3.68 0.18 -5.31
C LEU A 62 -3.97 -0.37 -6.71
N ASP A 63 -2.95 -0.95 -7.35
CA ASP A 63 -3.06 -1.57 -8.66
C ASP A 63 -4.05 -2.75 -8.62
N ASP A 64 -4.77 -2.99 -9.72
CA ASP A 64 -5.70 -4.12 -9.87
C ASP A 64 -5.06 -5.49 -9.54
N LEU A 65 -3.74 -5.59 -9.75
CA LEU A 65 -2.95 -6.78 -9.50
C LEU A 65 -2.49 -6.92 -8.04
N ALA A 66 -2.59 -5.86 -7.23
CA ALA A 66 -2.05 -5.83 -5.86
C ALA A 66 -2.62 -6.92 -4.95
N PHE A 67 -3.80 -7.46 -5.26
CA PHE A 67 -4.45 -8.53 -4.50
C PHE A 67 -4.38 -9.90 -5.18
N ARG A 68 -3.93 -9.96 -6.44
CA ARG A 68 -3.99 -11.15 -7.29
C ARG A 68 -2.69 -11.93 -7.24
N ARG A 69 -2.79 -13.25 -7.38
CA ARG A 69 -1.66 -14.12 -7.77
C ARG A 69 -2.02 -14.85 -9.06
N TYR A 70 -1.00 -15.37 -9.74
CA TYR A 70 -1.22 -16.30 -10.84
C TYR A 70 -1.33 -17.73 -10.30
N ASP A 71 -2.35 -18.44 -10.73
CA ASP A 71 -2.59 -19.85 -10.53
C ASP A 71 -2.41 -20.58 -11.87
N GLU A 72 -1.76 -21.74 -11.86
CA GLU A 72 -1.44 -22.45 -13.11
C GLU A 72 -2.70 -22.99 -13.82
N ASP A 73 -3.74 -23.32 -13.06
CA ASP A 73 -4.98 -23.89 -13.60
C ASP A 73 -6.04 -22.80 -13.88
N GLU A 74 -6.12 -21.80 -13.00
CA GLU A 74 -7.19 -20.78 -13.03
C GLU A 74 -6.76 -19.42 -13.59
N GLY A 75 -5.46 -19.19 -13.77
CA GLY A 75 -4.92 -17.90 -14.19
C GLY A 75 -4.90 -16.88 -13.04
N TRP A 76 -5.30 -15.62 -13.29
CA TRP A 76 -5.27 -14.60 -12.24
C TRP A 76 -6.40 -14.79 -11.23
N VAL A 77 -6.05 -15.11 -9.98
CA VAL A 77 -6.99 -15.34 -8.88
C VAL A 77 -6.76 -14.36 -7.73
N VAL A 78 -7.82 -14.06 -6.98
CA VAL A 78 -7.76 -13.37 -5.69
C VAL A 78 -8.03 -14.41 -4.61
N ASP A 79 -7.08 -14.57 -3.71
CA ASP A 79 -7.21 -15.49 -2.59
C ASP A 79 -8.20 -14.88 -1.57
N ALA A 80 -9.26 -15.59 -1.19
CA ALA A 80 -10.20 -15.07 -0.20
C ALA A 80 -9.55 -14.99 1.19
N GLY A 81 -9.76 -13.88 1.90
CA GLY A 81 -9.21 -13.72 3.25
C GLY A 81 -8.84 -12.29 3.62
N GLN A 82 -8.10 -12.17 4.72
CA GLN A 82 -7.63 -10.89 5.23
C GLN A 82 -6.31 -10.51 4.57
N TYR A 83 -6.28 -9.31 4.01
CA TYR A 83 -5.10 -8.66 3.47
C TYR A 83 -4.69 -7.50 4.38
N ASN A 84 -3.41 -7.38 4.65
CA ASN A 84 -2.85 -6.21 5.34
C ASN A 84 -2.30 -5.24 4.30
N VAL A 85 -2.76 -3.98 4.34
CA VAL A 85 -2.21 -2.90 3.53
C VAL A 85 -1.35 -2.02 4.44
N GLY A 86 -0.03 -2.19 4.33
CA GLY A 86 0.95 -1.37 5.03
C GLY A 86 1.34 -0.16 4.20
N VAL A 87 1.49 1.00 4.83
CA VAL A 87 1.81 2.25 4.14
C VAL A 87 3.00 2.90 4.81
N GLY A 88 3.97 3.30 4.00
CA GLY A 88 5.28 3.70 4.50
C GLY A 88 6.10 4.51 3.53
N ARG A 89 7.34 4.79 3.94
CA ARG A 89 8.37 5.46 3.12
C ARG A 89 9.24 4.47 2.36
N SER A 90 9.22 3.22 2.78
CA SER A 90 9.88 2.08 2.13
C SER A 90 9.28 0.77 2.64
N SER A 91 9.60 -0.35 1.99
CA SER A 91 9.19 -1.70 2.43
C SER A 91 9.65 -2.07 3.85
N HIS A 92 10.64 -1.35 4.39
CA HIS A 92 11.17 -1.57 5.74
C HIS A 92 10.72 -0.48 6.74
N ASP A 93 10.05 0.56 6.27
CA ASP A 93 9.59 1.71 7.08
C ASP A 93 8.09 1.93 6.90
N ILE A 94 7.32 0.92 7.35
CA ILE A 94 5.86 0.95 7.40
C ILE A 94 5.42 1.75 8.63
N ARG A 95 4.52 2.72 8.42
CA ARG A 95 4.11 3.69 9.45
C ARG A 95 2.70 3.42 9.96
N PHE A 96 1.84 2.84 9.13
CA PHE A 96 0.50 2.43 9.51
C PHE A 96 0.04 1.30 8.62
N GLU A 97 -0.88 0.50 9.15
CA GLU A 97 -1.47 -0.64 8.49
C GLU A 97 -2.98 -0.57 8.60
N VAL A 98 -3.65 -1.18 7.63
CA VAL A 98 -5.09 -1.34 7.64
C VAL A 98 -5.43 -2.69 7.03
N VAL A 99 -6.38 -3.38 7.65
CA VAL A 99 -6.84 -4.69 7.21
C VAL A 99 -8.03 -4.50 6.28
N THR A 100 -8.02 -5.22 5.16
CA THR A 100 -9.19 -5.37 4.28
C THR A 100 -9.48 -6.84 4.03
N THR A 101 -10.72 -7.19 3.72
CA THR A 101 -11.13 -8.56 3.38
C THR A 101 -11.50 -8.63 1.91
N ARG A 102 -11.05 -9.68 1.24
CA ARG A 102 -11.42 -10.02 -0.14
C ARG A 102 -12.06 -11.40 -0.19
#